data_AF-A0A358T566-F1
#
_entry.id   AF-A0A358T566-F1
#
_cell.length_a   1.000
_cell.length_b   1.000
_cell.length_c   1.000
_cell.angle_alpha   90.00
_cell.angle_beta   90.00
_cell.angle_gamma   90.00
#
_symmetry.space_group_name_H-M   'P 1'
#
loop_
_entity.id
_entity.type
_entity.pdbx_description
1 polymer ?
#
loop_
_entity_poly.entity_id
_entity_poly.type
_entity_poly.pdbx_seq_one_letter_code
_entity_poly.pdbx_strand_id
1 'polypeptide(L)'
;MSSSFPFLKTLGVQPRRNKRRNGQSPPSNFAETPANETQKELQVLKAKCLKIQQRIHKAERIKSMKEGLNQTSSSAKRRTRTRGLIQLGGLLELAGTLDVFDIPLGVDLQKDISVKNNIAALFKGLLELNVLAKSAEVDLKLWALQGLEAFKSRGLSETRPLDRNKEGIM
;
A
#
# COMPACT_ATOMS: atom_id res chain seq x y z
N MET A 1 72.30 -11.46 -52.50
CA MET A 1 73.31 -10.46 -52.92
C MET A 1 73.30 -9.32 -51.92
N SER A 2 74.49 -8.86 -51.52
CA SER A 2 74.79 -7.59 -50.83
C SER A 2 74.15 -7.38 -49.44
N SER A 3 74.76 -7.63 -48.27
CA SER A 3 76.06 -7.24 -47.68
C SER A 3 76.30 -5.74 -47.54
N SER A 4 76.24 -5.23 -46.30
CA SER A 4 77.09 -4.12 -45.83
C SER A 4 77.11 -4.08 -44.29
N PHE A 5 78.17 -4.64 -43.72
CA PHE A 5 78.80 -4.23 -42.44
C PHE A 5 79.97 -3.28 -42.82
N PRO A 6 80.45 -2.33 -41.99
CA PRO A 6 81.15 -2.65 -40.72
C PRO A 6 81.00 -1.59 -39.57
N PHE A 7 81.01 -2.02 -38.31
CA PHE A 7 82.10 -1.89 -37.30
C PHE A 7 82.45 -0.45 -36.82
N LEU A 8 82.06 -0.09 -35.59
CA LEU A 8 82.98 0.34 -34.50
C LEU A 8 82.26 0.75 -33.18
N LYS A 9 82.60 -0.01 -32.14
CA LYS A 9 82.83 0.37 -30.72
C LYS A 9 82.12 1.62 -30.16
N THR A 10 81.24 1.38 -29.20
CA THR A 10 81.18 2.21 -27.98
C THR A 10 81.35 1.35 -26.73
N LEU A 11 82.29 1.81 -25.91
CA LEU A 11 82.67 1.36 -24.58
C LEU A 11 81.41 1.19 -23.72
N GLY A 12 81.15 0.08 -23.04
CA GLY A 12 82.04 -0.51 -22.06
C GLY A 12 81.80 0.09 -20.68
N VAL A 13 80.65 -0.19 -20.04
CA VAL A 13 80.55 -0.26 -18.57
C VAL A 13 79.45 -1.28 -18.22
N GLN A 14 79.85 -2.53 -17.96
CA GLN A 14 78.97 -3.43 -17.21
C GLN A 14 78.78 -2.86 -15.80
N PRO A 15 77.57 -2.86 -15.22
CA PRO A 15 77.42 -2.52 -13.82
C PRO A 15 78.18 -3.58 -13.01
N ARG A 16 79.29 -3.18 -12.40
CA ARG A 16 80.00 -4.02 -11.43
C ARG A 16 79.02 -4.37 -10.32
N ARG A 17 78.49 -5.59 -10.35
CA ARG A 17 77.87 -6.20 -9.17
C ARG A 17 78.94 -6.27 -8.09
N ASN A 18 78.88 -5.36 -7.13
CA ASN A 18 79.59 -5.49 -5.86
C ASN A 18 79.04 -6.73 -5.15
N LYS A 19 79.62 -7.90 -5.42
CA LYS A 19 79.48 -9.07 -4.56
C LYS A 19 80.19 -8.76 -3.25
N ARG A 20 79.44 -8.31 -2.25
CA ARG A 20 79.90 -8.29 -0.87
C ARG A 20 80.02 -9.72 -0.36
N ARG A 21 81.05 -9.96 0.45
CA ARG A 21 81.60 -11.29 0.78
C ARG A 21 80.72 -12.14 1.71
N ASN A 22 79.57 -11.65 2.17
CA ASN A 22 78.65 -12.39 3.05
C ASN A 22 77.23 -12.35 2.48
N GLY A 23 76.63 -13.52 2.24
CA GLY A 23 75.38 -13.71 1.50
C GLY A 23 74.12 -13.26 2.23
N GLN A 24 73.86 -11.95 2.26
CA GLN A 24 72.52 -11.42 2.57
C GLN A 24 72.04 -10.54 1.41
N SER A 25 70.91 -10.92 0.82
CA SER A 25 70.14 -10.09 -0.10
C SER A 25 69.66 -8.84 0.63
N PRO A 26 69.63 -7.64 0.01
CA PRO A 26 68.91 -6.53 0.60
C PRO A 26 67.42 -6.94 0.71
N PRO A 27 66.71 -6.56 1.77
CA PRO A 27 65.29 -6.85 1.90
C PRO A 27 64.58 -6.30 0.66
N SER A 28 63.73 -7.13 0.06
CA SER A 28 62.83 -6.71 -1.00
C SER A 28 62.03 -5.52 -0.47
N ASN A 29 62.20 -4.35 -1.10
CA ASN A 29 61.29 -3.24 -0.92
C ASN A 29 59.95 -3.70 -1.50
N PHE A 30 59.12 -4.35 -0.68
CA PHE A 30 57.69 -4.31 -0.88
C PHE A 30 57.36 -2.82 -0.98
N ALA A 31 56.92 -2.39 -2.16
CA ALA A 31 56.53 -1.01 -2.38
C ALA A 31 55.39 -0.71 -1.40
N GLU A 32 55.73 0.01 -0.33
CA GLU A 32 54.76 0.71 0.51
C GLU A 32 54.00 1.63 -0.44
N THR A 33 52.79 1.23 -0.83
CA THR A 33 51.84 2.15 -1.46
C THR A 33 51.68 3.30 -0.47
N PRO A 34 51.85 4.56 -0.88
CA PRO A 34 51.89 5.65 0.08
C PRO A 34 50.56 5.65 0.84
N ALA A 35 50.62 5.61 2.17
CA ALA A 35 49.45 5.53 3.06
C ALA A 35 48.35 6.57 2.75
N ASN A 36 48.70 7.63 2.00
CA ASN A 36 47.79 8.65 1.47
C ASN A 36 46.81 8.13 0.40
N GLU A 37 47.18 7.15 -0.43
CA GLU A 37 46.30 6.60 -1.49
C GLU A 37 45.21 5.71 -0.88
N THR A 38 45.58 4.83 0.05
CA THR A 38 44.63 3.98 0.79
C THR A 38 43.69 4.79 1.68
N GLN A 39 44.18 5.88 2.28
CA GLN A 39 43.34 6.83 3.04
C GLN A 39 42.34 7.58 2.15
N LYS A 40 42.74 8.00 0.94
CA LYS A 40 41.84 8.64 -0.03
C LYS A 40 40.78 7.66 -0.52
N GLU A 41 41.14 6.42 -0.82
CA GLU A 41 40.19 5.36 -1.19
C GLU A 41 39.17 5.09 -0.08
N LEU A 42 39.62 5.01 1.17
CA LEU A 42 38.74 4.86 2.33
C LEU A 42 37.76 6.02 2.49
N GLN A 43 38.19 7.26 2.23
CA GLN A 43 37.30 8.43 2.25
C GLN A 43 36.25 8.38 1.13
N VAL A 44 36.64 7.97 -0.08
CA VAL A 44 35.74 7.80 -1.22
C VAL A 44 34.72 6.68 -0.93
N LEU A 45 35.14 5.56 -0.35
CA LEU A 45 34.28 4.47 0.10
C LEU A 45 33.27 4.94 1.16
N LYS A 46 33.72 5.69 2.18
CA LYS A 46 32.82 6.28 3.19
C LYS A 46 31.76 7.18 2.57
N ALA A 47 32.15 8.03 1.62
CA ALA A 47 31.21 8.90 0.90
C ALA A 47 30.20 8.11 0.05
N LYS A 48 30.63 7.00 -0.58
CA LYS A 48 29.74 6.09 -1.32
C LYS A 48 28.75 5.39 -0.38
N CYS A 49 29.22 4.86 0.75
CA CYS A 49 28.36 4.24 1.76
C CYS A 49 27.29 5.22 2.28
N LEU A 50 27.69 6.47 2.55
CA LEU A 50 26.78 7.50 3.02
C LEU A 50 25.70 7.84 1.98
N LYS A 51 26.07 7.93 0.68
CA LYS A 51 25.10 8.10 -0.41
C LYS A 51 24.14 6.91 -0.52
N ILE A 52 24.62 5.68 -0.32
CA ILE A 52 23.77 4.48 -0.33
C ILE A 52 22.79 4.51 0.85
N GLN A 53 23.24 4.84 2.06
CA GLN A 53 22.37 4.99 3.23
C GLN A 53 21.28 6.04 3.01
N GLN A 54 21.62 7.19 2.43
CA GLN A 54 20.63 8.22 2.07
C GLN A 54 19.58 7.71 1.07
N ARG A 55 20.00 6.90 0.08
CA ARG A 55 19.08 6.28 -0.89
C ARG A 55 18.18 5.24 -0.24
N ILE A 56 18.70 4.45 0.71
CA ILE A 56 17.92 3.48 1.50
C ILE A 56 16.85 4.22 2.31
N HIS A 57 17.23 5.24 3.09
CA HIS A 57 16.27 6.01 3.88
C HIS A 57 15.20 6.70 3.03
N LYS A 58 15.58 7.20 1.84
CA LYS A 58 14.61 7.75 0.88
C LYS A 58 13.64 6.67 0.38
N ALA A 59 14.14 5.49 0.05
CA ALA A 59 13.32 4.36 -0.40
C ALA A 59 12.37 3.86 0.71
N GLU A 60 12.85 3.74 1.95
CA GLU A 60 12.06 3.40 3.13
C GLU A 60 10.93 4.40 3.38
N ARG A 61 11.21 5.70 3.27
CA ARG A 61 10.20 6.76 3.39
C ARG A 61 9.13 6.66 2.30
N ILE A 62 9.53 6.42 1.04
CA ILE A 62 8.57 6.25 -0.06
C ILE A 62 7.72 5.00 0.16
N LYS A 63 8.33 3.90 0.65
CA LYS A 63 7.63 2.66 0.99
C LYS A 63 6.58 2.89 2.09
N SER A 64 6.95 3.53 3.20
CA SER A 64 6.02 3.80 4.30
C SER A 64 4.87 4.74 3.91
N MET A 65 5.13 5.75 3.07
CA MET A 65 4.07 6.60 2.52
C MET A 65 3.09 5.81 1.63
N LYS A 66 3.58 4.92 0.76
CA LYS A 66 2.74 4.08 -0.10
C LYS A 66 1.92 3.08 0.71
N GLU A 67 2.52 2.47 1.73
CA GLU A 67 1.83 1.56 2.65
C GLU A 67 0.71 2.28 3.43
N GLY A 68 0.97 3.51 3.89
CA GLY A 68 -0.04 4.37 4.52
C GLY A 68 -1.20 4.74 3.57
N LEU A 69 -0.93 5.05 2.29
CA LEU A 69 -1.98 5.30 1.29
C LEU A 69 -2.85 4.05 1.01
N ASN A 70 -2.23 2.87 0.96
CA ASN A 70 -2.96 1.62 0.73
C ASN A 70 -3.83 1.25 1.95
N GLN A 71 -3.37 1.51 3.17
CA GLN A 71 -4.17 1.33 4.39
C GLN A 71 -5.31 2.34 4.48
N THR A 72 -5.08 3.61 4.16
CA THR A 72 -6.13 4.64 4.19
C THR A 72 -7.20 4.40 3.12
N SER A 73 -6.84 4.00 1.91
CA SER A 73 -7.81 3.65 0.85
C SER A 73 -8.64 2.40 1.19
N SER A 74 -8.04 1.38 1.82
CA SER A 74 -8.75 0.22 2.37
C SER A 74 -9.73 0.62 3.47
N SER A 75 -9.30 1.49 4.39
CA SER A 75 -10.14 2.01 5.48
C SER A 75 -11.31 2.86 4.98
N ALA A 76 -11.09 3.66 3.93
CA ALA A 76 -12.11 4.49 3.31
C ALA A 76 -13.18 3.62 2.63
N LYS A 77 -12.78 2.61 1.86
CA LYS A 77 -13.70 1.64 1.25
C LYS A 77 -14.55 0.91 2.30
N ARG A 78 -13.92 0.44 3.38
CA ARG A 78 -14.63 -0.21 4.50
C ARG A 78 -15.65 0.74 5.13
N ARG A 79 -15.24 1.97 5.43
CA ARG A 79 -16.12 2.99 6.02
C ARG A 79 -17.31 3.30 5.13
N THR A 80 -17.11 3.48 3.82
CA THR A 80 -18.18 3.72 2.86
C THR A 80 -19.14 2.53 2.80
N ARG A 81 -18.63 1.30 2.73
CA ARG A 81 -19.46 0.09 2.76
C ARG A 81 -20.29 0.00 4.04
N THR A 82 -19.68 0.21 5.20
CA THR A 82 -20.38 0.18 6.49
C THR A 82 -21.47 1.25 6.56
N ARG A 83 -21.19 2.48 6.12
CA ARG A 83 -22.20 3.55 6.06
C ARG A 83 -23.37 3.18 5.16
N GLY A 84 -23.10 2.65 3.96
CA GLY A 84 -24.14 2.20 3.04
C GLY A 84 -25.02 1.11 3.65
N LEU A 85 -24.41 0.10 4.30
CA LEU A 85 -25.18 -0.96 4.97
C LEU A 85 -26.05 -0.42 6.12
N ILE A 86 -25.55 0.54 6.90
CA ILE A 86 -26.33 1.19 7.96
C ILE A 86 -27.51 1.96 7.37
N GLN A 87 -27.28 2.72 6.29
CA GLN A 87 -28.35 3.47 5.61
C GLN A 87 -29.43 2.54 5.06
N LEU A 88 -29.04 1.43 4.41
CA LEU A 88 -29.98 0.41 3.92
C LEU A 88 -30.75 -0.26 5.07
N GLY A 89 -30.09 -0.56 6.18
CA GLY A 89 -30.74 -1.07 7.40
C GLY A 89 -31.78 -0.09 7.94
N GLY A 90 -31.45 1.20 7.99
CA GLY A 90 -32.40 2.25 8.38
C GLY A 90 -33.60 2.36 7.43
N LEU A 91 -33.43 2.10 6.13
CA LEU A 91 -34.56 2.04 5.20
C LEU A 91 -35.50 0.86 5.48
N LEU A 92 -34.97 -0.30 5.87
CA LEU A 92 -35.78 -1.46 6.27
C LEU A 92 -36.59 -1.18 7.54
N GLU A 93 -35.98 -0.50 8.51
CA GLU A 93 -36.65 -0.03 9.73
C GLU A 93 -37.77 0.96 9.38
N LEU A 94 -37.45 2.00 8.60
CA LEU A 94 -38.42 3.02 8.20
C LEU A 94 -39.56 2.44 7.36
N ALA A 95 -39.31 1.43 6.53
CA ALA A 95 -40.35 0.77 5.75
C ALA A 95 -41.29 -0.11 6.60
N GLY A 96 -40.98 -0.34 7.89
CA GLY A 96 -41.71 -1.26 8.77
C GLY A 96 -41.42 -2.73 8.46
N THR A 97 -40.42 -3.01 7.62
CA THR A 97 -40.10 -4.37 7.18
C THR A 97 -39.62 -5.24 8.33
N LEU A 98 -38.87 -4.68 9.28
CA LEU A 98 -38.36 -5.43 10.43
C LEU A 98 -39.49 -5.99 11.30
N ASP A 99 -40.53 -5.18 11.52
CA ASP A 99 -41.71 -5.58 12.31
C ASP A 99 -42.50 -6.70 11.61
N VAL A 100 -42.65 -6.64 10.29
CA VAL A 100 -43.34 -7.68 9.49
C VAL A 100 -42.69 -9.06 9.65
N PHE A 101 -41.37 -9.10 9.86
CA PHE A 101 -40.62 -10.36 10.03
C PHE A 101 -40.27 -10.63 11.51
N ASP A 102 -40.83 -9.91 12.48
CA ASP A 102 -40.52 -10.04 13.90
C ASP A 102 -39.01 -9.97 14.20
N ILE A 103 -38.31 -9.00 13.60
CA ILE A 103 -36.87 -8.80 13.81
C ILE A 103 -36.66 -7.65 14.80
N PRO A 104 -36.26 -7.92 16.06
CA PRO A 104 -36.06 -6.88 17.06
C PRO A 104 -34.82 -6.03 16.78
N LEU A 105 -34.94 -4.72 17.00
CA LEU A 105 -33.82 -3.78 16.97
C LEU A 105 -32.90 -3.99 18.19
N GLY A 106 -31.61 -3.78 18.00
CA GLY A 106 -30.61 -3.85 19.09
C GLY A 106 -30.16 -5.28 19.46
N VAL A 107 -30.69 -6.30 18.80
CA VAL A 107 -30.28 -7.70 18.99
C VAL A 107 -29.11 -8.06 18.06
N ASP A 108 -28.14 -8.81 18.59
CA ASP A 108 -27.05 -9.37 17.81
C ASP A 108 -27.56 -10.58 16.99
N LEU A 109 -28.00 -10.29 15.76
CA LEU A 109 -28.55 -11.26 14.82
C LEU A 109 -27.61 -12.44 14.50
N GLN A 110 -26.31 -12.33 14.80
CA GLN A 110 -25.36 -13.43 14.60
C GLN A 110 -25.34 -14.42 15.76
N LYS A 111 -25.65 -13.94 16.98
CA LYS A 111 -25.57 -14.76 18.20
C LYS A 111 -26.92 -15.31 18.61
N ASP A 112 -27.99 -14.56 18.35
CA ASP A 112 -29.32 -14.98 18.75
C ASP A 112 -29.89 -15.99 17.74
N ILE A 113 -30.06 -17.23 18.21
CA ILE A 113 -30.57 -18.34 17.41
C ILE A 113 -32.08 -18.20 17.21
N SER A 114 -32.80 -17.54 18.12
CA SER A 114 -34.26 -17.42 18.08
C SER A 114 -34.75 -16.66 16.85
N VAL A 115 -33.98 -15.66 16.41
CA VAL A 115 -34.28 -14.82 15.25
C VAL A 115 -33.82 -15.43 13.91
N LYS A 116 -33.18 -16.61 13.91
CA LYS A 116 -32.62 -17.21 12.69
C LYS A 116 -33.67 -17.45 11.60
N ASN A 117 -34.85 -17.94 11.97
CA ASN A 117 -35.92 -18.20 11.01
C ASN A 117 -36.50 -16.90 10.46
N ASN A 118 -36.62 -15.87 11.30
CA ASN A 118 -37.10 -14.54 10.95
C ASN A 118 -36.16 -13.89 9.93
N ILE A 119 -34.85 -13.98 10.17
CA ILE A 119 -33.82 -13.50 9.23
C ILE A 119 -33.88 -14.26 7.90
N ALA A 120 -34.07 -15.58 7.94
CA ALA A 120 -34.21 -16.40 6.74
C ALA A 120 -35.47 -16.04 5.93
N ALA A 121 -36.58 -15.76 6.61
CA ALA A 121 -37.82 -15.30 6.00
C ALA A 121 -37.65 -13.93 5.33
N LEU A 122 -37.03 -12.96 6.03
CA LEU A 122 -36.68 -11.67 5.45
C LEU A 122 -35.81 -11.84 4.21
N PHE A 123 -34.78 -12.69 4.28
CA PHE A 123 -33.90 -12.94 3.15
C PHE A 123 -34.66 -13.51 1.95
N LYS A 124 -35.58 -14.46 2.18
CA LYS A 124 -36.44 -14.99 1.11
C LYS A 124 -37.35 -13.91 0.52
N GLY A 125 -37.95 -13.05 1.35
CA GLY A 125 -38.76 -11.92 0.88
C GLY A 125 -37.97 -10.96 -0.01
N LEU A 126 -36.72 -10.65 0.35
CA LEU A 126 -35.84 -9.82 -0.47
C LEU A 126 -35.45 -10.50 -1.80
N LEU A 127 -35.33 -11.82 -1.84
CA LEU A 127 -35.13 -12.56 -3.09
C LEU A 127 -36.35 -12.46 -4.01
N GLU A 128 -37.57 -12.60 -3.47
CA GLU A 128 -38.81 -12.41 -4.24
C GLU A 128 -38.93 -10.97 -4.74
N LEU A 129 -38.61 -9.97 -3.91
CA LEU A 129 -38.58 -8.57 -4.31
C LEU A 129 -37.60 -8.33 -5.47
N ASN A 130 -36.44 -8.99 -5.47
CA ASN A 130 -35.49 -8.88 -6.58
C ASN A 130 -36.00 -9.50 -7.89
N VAL A 131 -36.80 -10.57 -7.80
CA VAL A 131 -37.46 -11.15 -8.97
C VAL A 131 -38.51 -10.19 -9.50
N LEU A 132 -39.37 -9.67 -8.62
CA LEU A 132 -40.42 -8.71 -8.94
C LEU A 132 -39.84 -7.43 -9.57
N ALA A 133 -38.80 -6.86 -8.98
CA ALA A 133 -38.14 -5.65 -9.46
C ALA A 133 -37.47 -5.78 -10.83
N LYS A 134 -37.19 -7.02 -11.27
CA LYS A 134 -36.64 -7.33 -12.61
C LYS A 134 -37.72 -7.75 -13.61
N SER A 135 -38.94 -7.97 -13.14
CA SER A 135 -40.06 -8.33 -14.01
C SER A 135 -40.48 -7.13 -14.87
N ALA A 136 -41.18 -7.40 -15.97
CA ALA A 136 -41.73 -6.35 -16.82
C ALA A 136 -42.92 -5.60 -16.17
N GLU A 137 -43.44 -6.12 -15.05
CA GLU A 137 -44.57 -5.55 -14.33
C GLU A 137 -44.18 -4.34 -13.47
N VAL A 138 -42.89 -4.20 -13.16
CA VAL A 138 -42.38 -3.12 -12.32
C VAL A 138 -41.61 -2.10 -13.14
N ASP A 139 -42.10 -0.86 -13.13
CA ASP A 139 -41.30 0.30 -13.55
C ASP A 139 -40.57 0.90 -12.34
N LEU A 140 -39.26 0.67 -12.28
CA LEU A 140 -38.39 1.21 -11.23
C LEU A 140 -38.41 2.74 -11.15
N LYS A 141 -38.68 3.44 -12.27
CA LYS A 141 -38.79 4.90 -12.25
C LYS A 141 -40.07 5.35 -11.54
N LEU A 142 -41.17 4.66 -11.79
CA LEU A 142 -42.43 4.92 -11.10
C LEU A 142 -42.31 4.65 -9.60
N TRP A 143 -41.69 3.53 -9.22
CA TRP A 143 -41.43 3.22 -7.81
C TRP A 143 -40.53 4.25 -7.13
N ALA A 144 -39.54 4.79 -7.84
CA ALA A 144 -38.72 5.87 -7.32
C ALA A 144 -39.58 7.11 -7.00
N LEU A 145 -40.48 7.51 -7.90
CA LEU A 145 -41.39 8.66 -7.67
C LEU A 145 -42.31 8.42 -6.47
N GLN A 146 -42.94 7.24 -6.41
CA GLN A 146 -43.80 6.84 -5.30
C GLN A 146 -43.02 6.78 -3.97
N GLY A 147 -41.78 6.31 -4.01
CA GLY A 147 -40.89 6.28 -2.84
C GLY A 147 -40.53 7.68 -2.34
N LEU A 148 -40.26 8.62 -3.24
CA LEU A 148 -40.00 10.02 -2.86
C LEU A 148 -41.24 10.69 -2.23
N GLU A 149 -42.43 10.41 -2.75
CA GLU A 149 -43.68 10.87 -2.16
C GLU A 149 -43.91 10.25 -0.76
N ALA A 150 -43.63 8.95 -0.61
CA ALA A 150 -43.70 8.26 0.68
C ALA A 150 -42.69 8.81 1.71
N PHE A 151 -41.49 9.23 1.28
CA PHE A 151 -40.57 9.92 2.18
C PHE A 151 -41.15 11.26 2.65
N LYS A 152 -41.69 12.07 1.73
CA LYS A 152 -42.30 13.36 2.06
C LYS A 152 -43.47 13.22 3.02
N SER A 153 -44.36 12.26 2.79
CA SER A 153 -45.53 12.04 3.65
C SER A 153 -45.14 11.64 5.07
N ARG A 154 -43.99 10.97 5.23
CA ARG A 154 -43.42 10.62 6.54
C ARG A 154 -42.52 11.71 7.14
N GLY A 155 -42.42 12.88 6.50
CA GLY A 155 -41.54 13.97 6.94
C GLY A 155 -40.04 13.66 6.80
N LEU A 156 -39.68 12.66 6.01
CA LEU A 156 -38.31 12.21 5.79
C LEU A 156 -37.70 12.94 4.58
N SER A 157 -36.43 13.29 4.69
CA SER A 157 -35.67 13.93 3.60
C SER A 157 -35.06 12.86 2.69
N GLU A 158 -35.20 13.05 1.38
CA GLU A 158 -34.69 12.18 0.29
C GLU A 158 -33.17 11.89 0.38
N THR A 159 -32.42 12.70 1.13
CA THR A 159 -30.97 12.61 1.29
C THR A 159 -30.51 12.44 2.75
N ARG A 160 -31.43 12.35 3.71
CA ARG A 160 -31.10 12.29 5.14
C ARG A 160 -31.89 11.22 5.90
N PRO A 161 -31.59 9.92 5.73
CA PRO A 161 -32.23 8.89 6.54
C PRO A 161 -31.80 8.89 8.03
N LEU A 162 -30.90 9.78 8.49
CA LEU A 162 -30.26 9.67 9.82
C LEU A 162 -30.02 10.99 10.60
N ASP A 163 -30.47 12.16 10.12
CA ASP A 163 -30.41 13.39 10.95
C ASP A 163 -31.57 13.39 11.95
N ARG A 164 -31.46 12.62 13.04
CA ARG A 164 -32.27 12.83 14.25
C ARG A 164 -31.82 14.13 14.95
N ASN A 165 -32.10 15.29 14.35
CA ASN A 165 -31.87 16.61 14.97
C ASN A 165 -33.14 17.46 14.95
N LYS A 166 -34.32 16.84 15.09
CA LYS A 166 -35.57 17.54 15.36
C LYS A 166 -36.45 16.78 16.33
N GLU A 167 -35.96 16.59 17.56
CA GLU A 167 -36.83 16.47 18.72
C GLU A 167 -36.24 17.27 19.88
N GLY A 168 -36.96 18.32 20.28
CA GLY A 168 -37.04 18.78 21.68
C GLY A 168 -35.86 19.52 22.28
N ILE A 169 -35.79 20.84 22.08
CA ILE A 169 -35.66 21.72 23.25
C ILE A 169 -36.93 22.57 23.25
N MET A 170 -37.67 22.45 24.35
CA MET A 170 -38.88 23.22 24.66
C MET A 170 -38.60 24.72 24.66
#